data_AF-A0A3M2HHA5-F1
#
_entry.id   AF-A0A3M2HHA5-F1
#
_cell.length_a   1.000
_cell.length_b   1.000
_cell.length_c   1.000
_cell.angle_alpha   90.00
_cell.angle_beta   90.00
_cell.angle_gamma   90.00
#
_symmetry.space_group_name_H-M   'P 1'
#
loop_
_entity.id
_entity.type
_entity.pdbx_description
1 polymer ?
#
loop_
_entity_poly.entity_id
_entity_poly.type
_entity_poly.pdbx_seq_one_letter_code
_entity_poly.pdbx_strand_id
1 'polypeptide(L)'
;MNPEAVYCHRENFLEIARKLNMKVGEWKVLFAINGHRRVADLQEMFHLSSEELASILRRLEQSKLIREKEVSLEEFLREYPEALKDHPDIPALLSREQEQVSRPFRLKPVLDYIERTAGNGKIGNFAVYRVFLKISPEALKEAGITSLKNIPEDLLISSPRFKRELIAAVQKTTGREVPVELFQG
;
A
#
# COMPACT_ATOMS: atom_id res chain seq x y z
N MET A 1 -15.58 -12.08 15.76
CA MET A 1 -14.63 -10.96 15.60
C MET A 1 -13.25 -11.55 15.84
N ASN A 2 -12.24 -11.16 15.06
CA ASN A 2 -10.90 -11.72 15.18
C ASN A 2 -10.21 -11.17 16.46
N PRO A 3 -9.80 -11.99 17.44
CA PRO A 3 -9.15 -11.52 18.67
C PRO A 3 -7.77 -10.90 18.42
N GLU A 4 -7.10 -11.26 17.32
CA GLU A 4 -5.79 -10.74 16.94
C GLU A 4 -5.88 -9.43 16.14
N ALA A 5 -7.08 -8.96 15.78
CA ALA A 5 -7.22 -7.73 15.03
C ALA A 5 -6.73 -6.52 15.84
N VAL A 6 -6.05 -5.60 15.16
CA VAL A 6 -5.54 -4.35 15.73
C VAL A 6 -6.29 -3.19 15.06
N TYR A 7 -6.82 -2.28 15.85
CA TYR A 7 -7.51 -1.10 15.34
C TYR A 7 -6.65 0.15 15.49
N CYS A 8 -6.87 1.13 14.62
CA CYS A 8 -6.28 2.46 14.72
C CYS A 8 -7.34 3.55 14.48
N HIS A 9 -7.08 4.77 14.97
CA HIS A 9 -7.93 5.93 14.71
C HIS A 9 -7.85 6.33 13.24
N ARG A 10 -8.97 6.83 12.69
CA ARG A 10 -8.96 7.47 11.38
C ARG A 10 -8.42 8.89 11.45
N GLU A 11 -7.92 9.41 10.33
CA GLU A 11 -7.34 10.76 10.22
C GLU A 11 -8.29 11.87 10.71
N ASN A 12 -9.61 11.72 10.47
CA ASN A 12 -10.62 12.69 10.87
C ASN A 12 -11.24 12.42 12.26
N PHE A 13 -10.58 11.60 13.09
CA PHE A 13 -11.07 11.15 14.39
C PHE A 13 -11.60 12.29 15.27
N LEU A 14 -10.82 13.34 15.48
CA LEU A 14 -11.18 14.45 16.37
C LEU A 14 -12.40 15.25 15.88
N GLU A 15 -12.56 15.37 14.56
CA GLU A 15 -13.69 16.11 13.98
C GLU A 15 -15.01 15.34 14.18
N ILE A 16 -14.97 14.02 13.98
CA ILE A 16 -16.13 13.14 14.11
C ILE A 16 -16.47 12.94 15.59
N ALA A 17 -15.48 12.68 16.44
CA ALA A 17 -15.65 12.40 17.87
C ALA A 17 -16.41 13.52 18.60
N ARG A 18 -16.14 14.79 18.26
CA ARG A 18 -16.81 15.96 18.89
C ARG A 18 -18.32 16.01 18.69
N LYS A 19 -18.84 15.36 17.65
CA LYS A 19 -20.26 15.39 17.28
C LYS A 19 -21.05 14.18 17.81
N LEU A 20 -20.38 13.26 18.51
CA LEU A 20 -20.97 11.98 18.92
C LEU A 20 -21.30 11.97 20.42
N ASN A 21 -22.46 11.40 20.72
CA ASN A 21 -22.87 11.06 22.08
C ASN A 21 -22.61 9.58 22.33
N MET A 22 -21.51 9.26 23.02
CA MET A 22 -21.14 7.90 23.41
C MET A 22 -21.14 7.74 24.93
N LYS A 23 -21.36 6.52 25.40
CA LYS A 23 -21.23 6.16 26.81
C LYS A 23 -19.76 6.22 27.24
N VAL A 24 -19.53 6.43 28.54
CA VAL A 24 -18.19 6.54 29.13
C VAL A 24 -17.32 5.30 28.83
N GLY A 25 -17.89 4.09 28.91
CA GLY A 25 -17.15 2.86 28.60
C GLY A 25 -16.67 2.80 27.13
N GLU A 26 -17.46 3.32 26.21
CA GLU A 26 -17.16 3.31 24.78
C GLU A 26 -16.08 4.34 24.45
N TRP A 27 -16.07 5.49 25.14
CA TRP A 27 -14.97 6.43 25.10
C TRP A 27 -13.67 5.82 25.59
N LYS A 28 -13.71 5.10 26.73
CA LYS A 28 -12.52 4.43 27.28
C LYS A 28 -11.91 3.43 26.30
N VAL A 29 -12.75 2.58 25.69
CA VAL A 29 -12.32 1.64 24.65
C VAL A 29 -11.71 2.38 23.46
N LEU A 30 -12.40 3.42 22.95
CA LEU A 30 -11.91 4.21 21.82
C LEU A 30 -10.55 4.86 22.07
N PHE A 31 -10.31 5.40 23.27
CA PHE A 31 -9.03 6.01 23.63
C PHE A 31 -7.91 4.99 23.93
N ALA A 32 -8.26 3.75 24.26
CA ALA A 32 -7.27 2.67 24.42
C ALA A 32 -6.77 2.13 23.08
N ILE A 33 -7.51 2.34 21.98
CA ILE A 33 -7.10 1.98 20.64
C ILE A 33 -5.96 2.92 20.20
N ASN A 34 -4.78 2.36 19.98
CA ASN A 34 -3.56 3.11 19.66
C ASN A 34 -2.79 2.54 18.45
N GLY A 35 -3.35 1.56 17.73
CA GLY A 35 -2.68 0.93 16.58
C GLY A 35 -1.66 -0.15 16.92
N HIS A 36 -1.54 -0.55 18.19
CA HIS A 36 -0.62 -1.61 18.64
C HIS A 36 -1.30 -2.67 19.54
N ARG A 37 -2.45 -2.35 20.15
CA ARG A 37 -3.17 -3.28 21.02
C ARG A 37 -4.12 -4.16 20.20
N ARG A 38 -4.13 -5.45 20.52
CA ARG A 38 -5.06 -6.42 19.94
C ARG A 38 -6.42 -6.33 20.63
N VAL A 39 -7.44 -6.86 19.98
CA VAL A 39 -8.80 -6.95 20.54
C VAL A 39 -8.78 -7.77 21.84
N ALA A 40 -8.01 -8.86 21.91
CA ALA A 40 -7.84 -9.65 23.13
C ALA A 40 -7.33 -8.81 24.31
N ASP A 41 -6.31 -7.98 24.09
CA ASP A 41 -5.73 -7.12 25.14
C ASP A 41 -6.76 -6.08 25.65
N LEU A 42 -7.65 -5.59 24.76
CA LEU A 42 -8.74 -4.68 25.12
C LEU A 42 -9.84 -5.40 25.93
N GLN A 43 -10.13 -6.66 25.63
CA GLN A 43 -11.10 -7.47 26.39
C GLN A 43 -10.63 -7.64 27.83
N GLU A 44 -9.37 -8.03 28.01
CA GLU A 44 -8.76 -8.21 29.32
C GLU A 44 -8.71 -6.89 30.11
N MET A 45 -8.31 -5.79 29.46
CA MET A 45 -8.17 -4.48 30.10
C MET A 45 -9.49 -3.92 30.65
N PHE A 46 -10.59 -4.12 29.92
CA PHE A 46 -11.89 -3.55 30.30
C PHE A 46 -12.83 -4.58 30.93
N HIS A 47 -12.39 -5.83 31.11
CA HIS A 47 -13.18 -6.95 31.61
C HIS A 47 -14.51 -7.11 30.85
N LEU A 48 -14.47 -6.90 29.52
CA LEU A 48 -15.65 -6.98 28.66
C LEU A 48 -15.75 -8.38 28.05
N SER A 49 -16.96 -8.87 27.89
CA SER A 49 -17.19 -10.08 27.10
C SER A 49 -16.86 -9.84 25.63
N SER A 50 -16.61 -10.94 24.89
CA SER A 50 -16.30 -10.82 23.47
C SER A 50 -17.42 -10.22 22.65
N GLU A 51 -18.68 -10.41 23.03
CA GLU A 51 -19.82 -9.83 22.32
C GLU A 51 -19.95 -8.34 22.60
N GLU A 52 -19.76 -7.92 23.85
CA GLU A 52 -19.83 -6.51 24.24
C GLU A 52 -18.76 -5.69 23.54
N LEU A 53 -17.49 -6.13 23.59
CA LEU A 53 -16.42 -5.42 22.92
C LEU A 53 -16.64 -5.40 21.40
N ALA A 54 -17.10 -6.51 20.82
CA ALA A 54 -17.38 -6.57 19.39
C ALA A 54 -18.49 -5.60 18.97
N SER A 55 -19.52 -5.44 19.80
CA SER A 55 -20.59 -4.47 19.59
C SER A 55 -20.05 -3.04 19.62
N ILE A 56 -19.20 -2.71 20.60
CA ILE A 56 -18.56 -1.38 20.71
C ILE A 56 -17.69 -1.10 19.49
N LEU A 57 -16.77 -2.02 19.14
CA LEU A 57 -15.85 -1.85 18.03
C LEU A 57 -16.58 -1.72 16.68
N ARG A 58 -17.61 -2.54 16.43
CA ARG A 58 -18.44 -2.41 15.22
C ARG A 58 -19.08 -1.04 15.11
N ARG A 59 -19.62 -0.51 16.22
CA ARG A 59 -20.26 0.80 16.21
C ARG A 59 -19.24 1.93 16.01
N LEU A 60 -18.04 1.82 16.59
CA LEU A 60 -16.94 2.77 16.36
C LEU A 60 -16.48 2.76 14.90
N GLU A 61 -16.40 1.58 14.29
CA GLU A 61 -16.04 1.40 12.89
C GLU A 61 -17.13 1.94 11.95
N GLN A 62 -18.41 1.64 12.20
CA GLN A 62 -19.56 2.20 11.47
C GLN A 62 -19.61 3.72 11.57
N SER A 63 -19.23 4.26 12.74
CA SER A 63 -19.12 5.72 12.97
C SER A 63 -17.87 6.33 12.33
N LYS A 64 -17.06 5.53 11.62
CA LYS A 64 -15.81 5.93 10.96
C LYS A 64 -14.79 6.55 11.92
N LEU A 65 -14.81 6.18 13.19
CA LEU A 65 -13.83 6.65 14.18
C LEU A 65 -12.56 5.80 14.13
N ILE A 66 -12.71 4.51 13.88
CA ILE A 66 -11.62 3.55 13.80
C ILE A 66 -11.64 2.80 12.47
N ARG A 67 -10.54 2.11 12.19
CA ARG A 67 -10.45 1.07 11.15
C ARG A 67 -9.53 -0.03 11.65
N GLU A 68 -9.72 -1.24 11.15
CA GLU A 68 -8.72 -2.28 11.30
C GLU A 68 -7.42 -1.81 10.62
N LYS A 69 -6.29 -1.99 11.31
CA LYS A 69 -4.97 -1.61 10.82
C LYS A 69 -4.51 -2.71 9.89
N GLU A 70 -4.48 -2.41 8.59
CA GLU A 70 -3.73 -3.21 7.63
C GLU A 70 -2.24 -3.03 7.91
N VAL A 71 -1.55 -4.12 8.17
CA VAL A 71 -0.11 -4.14 8.49
C VAL A 71 0.63 -4.63 7.26
N SER A 72 1.64 -3.89 6.80
CA SER A 72 2.48 -4.38 5.71
C SER A 72 3.27 -5.62 6.15
N LEU A 73 3.71 -6.45 5.20
CA LEU A 73 4.52 -7.63 5.53
C LEU A 73 5.81 -7.24 6.25
N GLU A 74 6.45 -6.12 5.88
CA GLU A 74 7.64 -5.60 6.55
C GLU A 74 7.37 -5.23 8.01
N GLU A 75 6.26 -4.54 8.29
CA GLU A 75 5.87 -4.19 9.65
C GLU A 75 5.48 -5.42 10.47
N PHE A 76 4.79 -6.39 9.85
CA PHE A 76 4.43 -7.66 10.48
C PHE A 76 5.68 -8.44 10.89
N LEU A 77 6.66 -8.61 9.99
CA LEU A 77 7.91 -9.33 10.30
C LEU A 77 8.77 -8.61 11.34
N ARG A 78 8.66 -7.28 11.44
CA ARG A 78 9.34 -6.50 12.49
C ARG A 78 8.68 -6.68 13.86
N GLU A 79 7.34 -6.72 13.90
CA GLU A 79 6.58 -6.88 15.15
C GLU A 79 6.56 -8.34 15.63
N TYR A 80 6.65 -9.30 14.71
CA TYR A 80 6.59 -10.75 14.98
C TYR A 80 7.78 -11.50 14.34
N PRO A 81 9.02 -11.28 14.83
CA PRO A 81 10.21 -11.91 14.25
C PRO A 81 10.19 -13.44 14.39
N GLU A 82 9.48 -14.00 15.37
CA GLU A 82 9.29 -15.44 15.51
C GLU A 82 8.52 -16.09 14.36
N ALA A 83 7.64 -15.36 13.66
CA ALA A 83 6.93 -15.89 12.50
C ALA A 83 7.88 -16.31 11.35
N LEU A 84 9.10 -15.76 11.33
CA LEU A 84 10.16 -16.17 10.41
C LEU A 84 10.72 -17.57 10.70
N LYS A 85 10.52 -18.11 11.90
CA LYS A 85 10.95 -19.47 12.24
C LYS A 85 10.12 -20.52 11.50
N ASP A 86 8.83 -20.23 11.31
CA ASP A 86 7.89 -21.11 10.61
C ASP A 86 8.01 -20.96 9.08
N HIS A 87 8.53 -19.82 8.62
CA HIS A 87 8.70 -19.49 7.21
C HIS A 87 10.08 -18.86 6.92
N PRO A 88 11.18 -19.65 6.96
CA PRO A 88 12.55 -19.15 6.81
C PRO A 88 12.89 -18.68 5.40
N ASP A 89 12.02 -18.96 4.42
CA ASP A 89 12.14 -18.58 3.01
C ASP A 89 11.67 -17.14 2.72
N ILE A 90 10.82 -16.55 3.58
CA ILE A 90 10.27 -15.21 3.39
C ILE A 90 11.37 -14.13 3.24
N PRO A 91 12.43 -14.08 4.06
CA PRO A 91 13.50 -13.09 3.88
C PRO A 91 14.16 -13.20 2.50
N ALA A 92 14.41 -14.42 2.02
CA ALA A 92 15.02 -14.65 0.71
C ALA A 92 14.09 -14.24 -0.44
N LEU A 93 12.79 -14.45 -0.31
CA LEU A 93 11.79 -14.00 -1.29
C LEU A 93 11.71 -12.46 -1.34
N LEU A 94 11.70 -11.80 -0.18
CA LEU A 94 11.72 -10.34 -0.09
C LEU A 94 12.99 -9.74 -0.68
N SER A 95 14.16 -10.32 -0.37
CA SER A 95 15.43 -9.88 -0.96
C SER A 95 15.44 -10.05 -2.48
N ARG A 96 14.93 -11.16 -3.01
CA ARG A 96 14.85 -11.39 -4.47
C ARG A 96 13.93 -10.40 -5.16
N GLU A 97 12.77 -10.10 -4.58
CA GLU A 97 11.84 -9.11 -5.11
C GLU A 97 12.48 -7.70 -5.08
N GLN A 98 13.11 -7.32 -3.97
CA GLN A 98 13.83 -6.05 -3.85
C GLN A 98 15.02 -5.95 -4.83
N GLU A 99 15.79 -7.02 -5.03
CA GLU A 99 16.85 -7.09 -6.04
C GLU A 99 16.31 -6.93 -7.46
N GLN A 100 15.20 -7.58 -7.78
CA GLN A 100 14.56 -7.40 -9.08
C GLN A 100 14.07 -5.96 -9.27
N VAL A 101 13.51 -5.33 -8.24
CA VAL A 101 13.00 -3.95 -8.30
C VAL A 101 14.13 -2.90 -8.29
N SER A 102 15.33 -3.24 -7.82
CA SER A 102 16.48 -2.32 -7.78
C SER A 102 17.41 -2.41 -9.00
N ARG A 103 17.24 -3.42 -9.86
CA ARG A 103 18.02 -3.51 -11.11
C ARG A 103 17.68 -2.35 -12.05
N PRO A 104 18.70 -1.64 -12.57
CA PRO A 104 18.52 -0.61 -13.59
C PRO A 104 17.84 -1.21 -14.82
N PHE A 105 16.96 -0.44 -15.45
CA PHE A 105 16.31 -0.84 -16.70
C PHE A 105 16.22 0.34 -17.67
N ARG A 106 16.15 0.04 -18.96
CA ARG A 106 15.91 1.06 -20.00
C ARG A 106 14.42 1.32 -20.12
N LEU A 107 14.04 2.57 -20.37
CA LEU A 107 12.63 2.94 -20.48
C LEU A 107 11.98 2.50 -21.80
N LYS A 108 12.74 2.52 -22.91
CA LYS A 108 12.25 2.19 -24.26
C LYS A 108 11.45 0.88 -24.36
N PRO A 109 11.91 -0.28 -23.84
CA PRO A 109 11.14 -1.53 -23.90
C PRO A 109 9.77 -1.43 -23.22
N VAL A 110 9.66 -0.65 -22.14
CA VAL A 110 8.40 -0.43 -21.44
C VAL A 110 7.46 0.46 -22.26
N LEU A 111 8.00 1.51 -22.90
CA LEU A 111 7.23 2.38 -23.81
C LEU A 111 6.68 1.58 -24.99
N ASP A 112 7.55 0.79 -25.65
CA ASP A 112 7.17 -0.08 -26.77
C ASP A 112 6.06 -1.07 -26.36
N TYR A 113 6.15 -1.63 -25.15
CA TYR A 113 5.12 -2.52 -24.62
C TYR A 113 3.78 -1.81 -24.42
N ILE A 114 3.77 -0.60 -23.83
CA ILE A 114 2.55 0.19 -23.62
C ILE A 114 1.90 0.50 -24.97
N GLU A 115 2.67 0.98 -25.94
CA GLU A 115 2.18 1.34 -27.27
C GLU A 115 1.57 0.14 -28.00
N ARG A 116 2.27 -1.00 -28.02
CA ARG A 116 1.76 -2.23 -28.65
C ARG A 116 0.51 -2.75 -27.97
N THR A 117 0.42 -2.64 -26.65
CA THR A 117 -0.69 -3.17 -25.86
C THR A 117 -1.95 -2.31 -25.96
N ALA A 118 -1.79 -0.99 -26.01
CA ALA A 118 -2.91 -0.05 -26.11
C ALA A 118 -3.37 0.21 -27.55
N GLY A 119 -2.52 -0.06 -28.54
CA GLY A 119 -2.76 0.14 -29.97
C GLY A 119 -1.78 1.15 -30.56
N ASN A 120 -1.22 0.85 -31.73
CA ASN A 120 -0.14 1.64 -32.33
C ASN A 120 -0.55 3.10 -32.67
N GLY A 121 0.45 3.98 -32.81
CA GLY A 121 0.25 5.36 -33.24
C GLY A 121 -0.31 6.25 -32.14
N LYS A 122 -1.31 7.09 -32.47
CA LYS A 122 -1.81 8.10 -31.52
C LYS A 122 -2.39 7.50 -30.24
N ILE A 123 -3.05 6.33 -30.32
CA ILE A 123 -3.68 5.67 -29.18
C ILE A 123 -2.61 5.20 -28.17
N GLY A 124 -1.53 4.59 -28.67
CA GLY A 124 -0.37 4.16 -27.90
C GLY A 124 0.30 5.32 -27.19
N ASN A 125 0.54 6.43 -27.90
CA ASN A 125 1.12 7.64 -27.33
C ASN A 125 0.24 8.22 -26.21
N PHE A 126 -1.09 8.20 -26.36
CA PHE A 126 -2.01 8.60 -25.29
C PHE A 126 -1.97 7.66 -24.09
N ALA A 127 -1.78 6.34 -24.31
CA ALA A 127 -1.65 5.38 -23.24
C ALA A 127 -0.35 5.60 -22.45
N VAL A 128 0.77 5.84 -23.14
CA VAL A 128 2.04 6.23 -22.51
C VAL A 128 1.83 7.45 -21.63
N TYR A 129 1.23 8.52 -22.17
CA TYR A 129 0.97 9.73 -21.39
C TYR A 129 0.09 9.48 -20.16
N ARG A 130 -0.97 8.65 -20.29
CA ARG A 130 -1.85 8.26 -19.18
C ARG A 130 -1.13 7.46 -18.10
N VAL A 131 -0.17 6.61 -18.48
CA VAL A 131 0.67 5.88 -17.52
C VAL A 131 1.49 6.88 -16.70
N PHE A 132 2.22 7.78 -17.35
CA PHE A 132 3.06 8.75 -16.63
C PHE A 132 2.28 9.72 -15.75
N LEU A 133 1.06 10.10 -16.14
CA LEU A 133 0.18 10.92 -15.31
C LEU A 133 -0.28 10.23 -14.00
N LYS A 134 -0.15 8.89 -13.91
CA LYS A 134 -0.49 8.13 -12.70
C LYS A 134 0.71 7.94 -11.76
N ILE A 135 1.92 8.31 -12.20
CA ILE A 135 3.15 8.22 -11.40
C ILE A 135 3.30 9.51 -10.59
N SER A 136 3.72 9.40 -9.34
CA SER A 136 3.90 10.54 -8.45
C SER A 136 4.98 11.50 -8.97
N PRO A 137 4.82 12.82 -8.81
CA PRO A 137 5.82 13.80 -9.23
C PRO A 137 7.21 13.55 -8.61
N GLU A 138 7.27 13.03 -7.40
CA GLU A 138 8.52 12.70 -6.71
C GLU A 138 9.23 11.54 -7.41
N ALA A 139 8.51 10.47 -7.75
CA ALA A 139 9.08 9.34 -8.46
C ALA A 139 9.55 9.72 -9.89
N LEU A 140 8.82 10.60 -10.59
CA LEU A 140 9.24 11.13 -11.89
C LEU A 140 10.57 11.90 -11.77
N LYS A 141 10.70 12.76 -10.77
CA LYS A 141 11.93 13.54 -10.52
C LYS A 141 13.11 12.64 -10.15
N GLU A 142 12.90 11.64 -9.31
CA GLU A 142 13.92 10.64 -8.94
C GLU A 142 14.43 9.87 -10.16
N ALA A 143 13.57 9.61 -11.15
CA ALA A 143 13.96 8.98 -12.40
C ALA A 143 14.63 9.95 -13.40
N GLY A 144 14.76 11.25 -13.07
CA GLY A 144 15.31 12.26 -13.98
C GLY A 144 14.30 12.78 -15.02
N ILE A 145 13.02 12.46 -14.86
CA ILE A 145 11.95 12.88 -15.77
C ILE A 145 11.39 14.22 -15.26
N THR A 146 11.82 15.30 -15.91
CA THR A 146 11.40 16.67 -15.57
C THR A 146 10.21 17.15 -16.41
N SER A 147 9.91 16.48 -17.53
CA SER A 147 8.82 16.84 -18.44
C SER A 147 8.23 15.61 -19.11
N LEU A 148 6.90 15.54 -19.14
CA LEU A 148 6.16 14.48 -19.86
C LEU A 148 6.11 14.72 -21.38
N LYS A 149 6.50 15.92 -21.84
CA LYS A 149 6.53 16.23 -23.28
C LYS A 149 7.70 15.57 -23.99
N ASN A 150 8.83 15.41 -23.29
CA ASN A 150 10.08 14.87 -23.82
C ASN A 150 10.64 13.85 -22.82
N ILE A 151 10.10 12.63 -22.86
CA ILE A 151 10.60 11.54 -22.05
C ILE A 151 11.76 10.87 -22.83
N PRO A 152 12.99 10.82 -22.28
CA PRO A 152 14.10 10.20 -22.99
C PRO A 152 13.90 8.68 -23.07
N GLU A 153 13.91 8.12 -24.27
CA GLU A 153 13.69 6.68 -24.48
C GLU A 153 14.87 5.83 -23.94
N ASP A 154 16.09 6.34 -24.07
CA ASP A 154 17.34 5.67 -23.63
C ASP A 154 17.64 5.90 -22.14
N LEU A 155 16.70 6.44 -21.38
CA LEU A 155 16.87 6.70 -19.96
C LEU A 155 17.08 5.39 -19.20
N LEU A 156 18.22 5.28 -18.53
CA LEU A 156 18.52 4.19 -17.61
C LEU A 156 17.97 4.56 -16.23
N ILE A 157 17.01 3.78 -15.75
CA ILE A 157 16.28 4.06 -14.52
C ILE A 157 16.64 3.05 -13.45
N SER A 158 17.17 3.53 -12.33
CA SER A 158 17.52 2.70 -11.16
C SER A 158 16.59 2.91 -9.96
N SER A 159 15.65 3.87 -10.01
CA SER A 159 14.76 4.16 -8.88
C SER A 159 13.76 3.01 -8.66
N PRO A 160 13.84 2.29 -7.52
CA PRO A 160 12.91 1.21 -7.19
C PRO A 160 11.48 1.71 -7.03
N ARG A 161 11.32 2.93 -6.51
CA ARG A 161 10.04 3.60 -6.34
C ARG A 161 9.38 3.86 -7.68
N PHE A 162 10.11 4.48 -8.61
CA PHE A 162 9.60 4.73 -9.95
C PHE A 162 9.21 3.43 -10.66
N LYS A 163 10.03 2.38 -10.56
CA LYS A 163 9.72 1.08 -11.17
C LYS A 163 8.40 0.49 -10.66
N ARG A 164 8.16 0.52 -9.34
CA ARG A 164 6.90 0.05 -8.74
C ARG A 164 5.70 0.86 -9.22
N GLU A 165 5.81 2.19 -9.18
CA GLU A 165 4.73 3.08 -9.63
C GLU A 165 4.45 2.94 -11.13
N LEU A 166 5.49 2.75 -11.95
CA LEU A 166 5.38 2.49 -13.38
C LEU A 166 4.65 1.16 -13.66
N ILE A 167 5.05 0.05 -13.02
CA ILE A 167 4.36 -1.25 -13.17
C ILE A 167 2.88 -1.11 -12.84
N ALA A 168 2.56 -0.54 -11.67
CA ALA A 168 1.18 -0.35 -11.24
C ALA A 168 0.38 0.54 -12.21
N ALA A 169 1.00 1.62 -12.72
CA ALA A 169 0.38 2.52 -13.67
C ALA A 169 0.12 1.85 -15.03
N VAL A 170 1.05 1.03 -15.53
CA VAL A 170 0.90 0.27 -16.78
C VAL A 170 -0.21 -0.77 -16.62
N GLN A 171 -0.20 -1.58 -15.56
CA GLN A 171 -1.25 -2.58 -15.29
C GLN A 171 -2.64 -1.93 -15.23
N LYS A 172 -2.76 -0.81 -14.51
CA LYS A 172 -4.02 -0.07 -14.38
C LYS A 172 -4.50 0.55 -15.70
N THR A 173 -3.58 0.88 -16.60
CA THR A 173 -3.91 1.55 -17.87
C THR A 173 -4.21 0.55 -18.99
N THR A 174 -3.50 -0.58 -19.01
CA THR A 174 -3.60 -1.60 -20.06
C THR A 174 -4.50 -2.77 -19.67
N GLY A 175 -4.77 -2.95 -18.38
CA GLY A 175 -5.50 -4.10 -17.84
C GLY A 175 -4.72 -5.42 -17.95
N ARG A 176 -3.42 -5.37 -18.22
CA ARG A 176 -2.56 -6.56 -18.40
C ARG A 176 -1.43 -6.58 -17.40
N GLU A 177 -0.98 -7.79 -17.07
CA GLU A 177 0.26 -7.98 -16.34
C GLU A 177 1.47 -7.56 -17.18
N VAL A 178 2.41 -6.87 -16.55
CA VAL A 178 3.61 -6.35 -17.21
C VAL A 178 4.70 -7.42 -17.11
N PRO A 179 5.27 -7.87 -18.24
CA PRO A 179 6.35 -8.84 -18.23
C PRO A 179 7.58 -8.31 -17.48
N VAL A 180 8.15 -9.13 -16.59
CA VAL A 180 9.29 -8.75 -15.73
C VAL A 180 10.57 -8.54 -16.56
N GLU A 181 10.64 -9.20 -17.72
CA GLU A 181 11.75 -9.13 -18.68
C GLU A 181 11.95 -7.72 -19.22
N LEU A 182 10.89 -6.90 -19.28
CA LEU A 182 10.98 -5.51 -19.73
C LEU A 182 11.82 -4.63 -18.80
N PHE A 183 12.04 -5.10 -17.57
CA PHE A 183 12.81 -4.39 -16.56
C PHE A 183 14.16 -5.06 -16.24
N GLN A 184 14.65 -5.88 -17.16
CA GLN A 184 16.00 -6.42 -17.13
C GLN A 184 16.87 -5.55 -18.07
N GLY A 185 17.93 -4.95 -17.51
CA GLY A 185 18.82 -4.03 -18.23
C GLY A 185 19.77 -4.72 -19.20
#